data_AF-A0A431IAW4-F1
#
_entry.id   AF-A0A431IAW4-F1
#
_cell.length_a   1.000
_cell.length_b   1.000
_cell.length_c   1.000
_cell.angle_alpha   90.00
_cell.angle_beta   90.00
_cell.angle_gamma   90.00
#
_symmetry.space_group_name_H-M   'P 1'
#
loop_
_entity.id
_entity.type
_entity.pdbx_description
1 polymer ?
#
loop_
_entity_poly.entity_id
_entity_poly.type
_entity_poly.pdbx_seq_one_letter_code
_entity_poly.pdbx_strand_id
1 'polypeptide(L)'
;MATLTRLEVWTSYQCDSGTRQAVLALQDCASLSSTERVTREDTLSLVVPKASSAASSLALGRVLRLVYDDATFEEWRIHELMDQSGRDGGKYRISCRSVLYELRDLALIATTSSGVLATSQSYDGKTAQNVVDDLLNYLPAWWSAGTIAPTTPVSLSVTSDATPLRVLRELVTALNAAGDPCELDVVRNGTTGYTIDLPVTIGASAGTADIRTAKNILTSDRTRSRETMANRVYPRGASDASIEYAYWRVTSVSGSDVEIRQAETSAPAIVFDDQLNGLYLENDAGTRVLISDSVASTSKVTVSSAAGFTANEWCRVVADSSGTGITYISYPPAVSTKVGIVDGGEDGTTNIVDNPYMSRWPGSTSAPPTGWSNSGTAGATYSQNTNATYIRRGSYSLRAQFSTGGQLVTTSTQNLLTGRGTTYSAKIAIYKVDSGSVALRVKNQAGTVITSTTSSATGWVEYEATGMAVGAATGLYCEVGSVAGATECYIDSAQISVGATQGAWTLGSGPASLYRRGLVYLEANAYEPTTYNMTVADLTRWAPDDWPHDALTLGGSVRITDTELGITTTSRITELVRDHLVPTNTTLVLERTTRTLTTTLAAAA
;
A
#
# COMPACT_ATOMS: atom_id res chain seq x y z
N MET A 1 -13.21 -14.78 -26.43
CA MET A 1 -11.76 -14.68 -26.17
C MET A 1 -11.03 -15.10 -27.44
N ALA A 2 -9.83 -14.60 -27.65
CA ALA A 2 -9.03 -14.90 -28.83
C ALA A 2 -8.34 -16.26 -28.72
N THR A 3 -8.26 -17.02 -29.81
CA THR A 3 -7.65 -18.35 -29.87
C THR A 3 -6.16 -18.23 -30.15
N LEU A 4 -5.30 -18.95 -29.43
CA LEU A 4 -3.86 -18.94 -29.70
C LEU A 4 -3.57 -19.56 -31.06
N THR A 5 -2.90 -18.83 -31.95
CA THR A 5 -2.61 -19.28 -33.32
C THR A 5 -1.16 -19.72 -33.51
N ARG A 6 -0.21 -19.03 -32.88
CA ARG A 6 1.22 -19.33 -32.99
C ARG A 6 2.04 -18.75 -31.86
N LEU A 7 3.25 -19.28 -31.70
CA LEU A 7 4.29 -18.71 -30.86
C LEU A 7 5.37 -18.07 -31.72
N GLU A 8 5.87 -16.91 -31.30
CA GLU A 8 6.98 -16.23 -31.96
C GLU A 8 8.12 -16.02 -30.97
N VAL A 9 9.37 -16.19 -31.43
CA VAL A 9 10.58 -15.92 -30.64
C VAL A 9 11.15 -14.59 -31.07
N TRP A 10 11.36 -13.67 -30.13
CA TRP A 10 11.79 -12.30 -30.37
C TRP A 10 13.10 -11.98 -29.65
N THR A 11 13.88 -11.05 -30.21
CA THR A 11 15.17 -10.65 -29.62
C THR A 11 15.03 -9.94 -28.28
N SER A 12 13.98 -9.13 -28.12
CA SER A 12 13.53 -8.40 -26.93
C SER A 12 12.01 -8.17 -27.04
N TYR A 13 11.41 -7.42 -26.12
CA TYR A 13 10.01 -6.97 -26.22
C TYR A 13 9.78 -6.10 -27.46
N GLN A 14 8.56 -6.06 -28.00
CA GLN A 14 8.30 -5.22 -29.17
C GLN A 14 8.58 -3.74 -28.92
N CYS A 15 8.16 -3.25 -27.76
CA CYS A 15 8.32 -1.85 -27.36
C CYS A 15 9.79 -1.47 -27.12
N ASP A 16 10.66 -2.48 -26.98
CA ASP A 16 12.10 -2.34 -26.81
C ASP A 16 12.86 -2.68 -28.11
N SER A 17 12.26 -2.35 -29.27
CA SER A 17 12.82 -2.61 -30.60
C SER A 17 13.16 -4.08 -30.88
N GLY A 18 12.48 -5.02 -30.20
CA GLY A 18 12.62 -6.44 -30.46
C GLY A 18 12.32 -6.79 -31.93
N THR A 19 13.00 -7.80 -32.46
CA THR A 19 12.74 -8.34 -33.81
C THR A 19 12.45 -9.83 -33.74
N ARG A 20 11.50 -10.30 -34.56
CA ARG A 20 11.14 -11.71 -34.63
C ARG A 20 12.29 -12.52 -35.24
N GLN A 21 12.75 -13.54 -34.51
CA GLN A 21 13.80 -14.46 -34.91
C GLN A 21 13.24 -15.75 -35.53
N ALA A 22 12.18 -16.29 -34.93
CA ALA A 22 11.57 -17.54 -35.39
C ALA A 22 10.06 -17.58 -35.09
N VAL A 23 9.36 -18.48 -35.77
CA VAL A 23 7.99 -18.89 -35.44
C VAL A 23 8.06 -20.33 -34.96
N LEU A 24 7.55 -20.58 -33.76
CA LEU A 24 7.44 -21.91 -33.17
C LEU A 24 6.01 -22.41 -33.39
N ALA A 25 5.88 -23.53 -34.12
CA ALA A 25 4.57 -24.12 -34.38
C ALA A 25 3.99 -24.71 -33.08
N LEU A 26 2.69 -24.51 -32.83
CA LEU A 26 2.04 -25.03 -31.62
C LEU A 26 2.14 -26.56 -31.52
N GLN A 27 2.06 -27.26 -32.65
CA GLN A 27 2.23 -28.72 -32.75
C GLN A 27 3.63 -29.21 -32.35
N ASP A 28 4.64 -28.35 -32.37
CA ASP A 28 5.98 -28.68 -31.89
C ASP A 28 6.06 -28.59 -30.36
N CYS A 29 5.08 -28.01 -29.68
CA CYS A 29 5.06 -27.90 -28.23
C CYS A 29 4.44 -29.17 -27.63
N ALA A 30 5.23 -29.92 -26.87
CA ALA A 30 4.71 -31.07 -26.12
C ALA A 30 3.84 -30.65 -24.92
N SER A 31 4.06 -29.42 -24.41
CA SER A 31 3.20 -28.76 -23.43
C SER A 31 3.35 -27.25 -23.55
N LEU A 32 2.30 -26.50 -23.24
CA LEU A 32 2.32 -25.04 -23.17
C LEU A 32 1.28 -24.60 -22.14
N SER A 33 1.72 -24.09 -20.99
CA SER A 33 0.85 -23.68 -19.90
C SER A 33 1.28 -22.33 -19.32
N SER A 34 0.33 -21.43 -19.09
CA SER A 34 0.57 -20.22 -18.30
C SER A 34 -0.10 -20.32 -16.93
N THR A 35 0.48 -19.65 -15.95
CA THR A 35 -0.07 -19.44 -14.62
C THR A 35 -0.09 -17.95 -14.39
N GLU A 36 -1.26 -17.41 -14.12
CA GLU A 36 -1.50 -16.00 -13.81
C GLU A 36 -1.99 -15.88 -12.37
N ARG A 37 -1.50 -14.90 -11.62
CA ARG A 37 -1.87 -14.66 -10.22
C ARG A 37 -2.21 -13.19 -10.01
N VAL A 38 -3.09 -12.89 -9.06
CA VAL A 38 -3.38 -11.49 -8.65
C VAL A 38 -2.14 -10.77 -8.10
N THR A 39 -1.12 -11.52 -7.66
CA THR A 39 0.20 -10.98 -7.27
C THR A 39 1.10 -10.66 -8.48
N ARG A 40 0.64 -10.97 -9.69
CA ARG A 40 1.36 -10.90 -10.97
C ARG A 40 2.67 -11.69 -11.02
N GLU A 41 2.80 -12.69 -10.15
CA GLU A 41 3.87 -13.69 -10.21
C GLU A 41 3.56 -14.74 -11.30
N ASP A 42 3.42 -14.21 -12.50
CA ASP A 42 2.95 -14.94 -13.66
C ASP A 42 4.10 -15.69 -14.32
N THR A 43 3.83 -16.91 -14.76
CA THR A 43 4.81 -17.78 -15.40
C THR A 43 4.23 -18.45 -16.63
N LEU A 44 5.06 -18.66 -17.64
CA LEU A 44 4.72 -19.47 -18.81
C LEU A 44 5.74 -20.62 -18.90
N SER A 45 5.26 -21.84 -19.06
CA SER A 45 6.11 -23.03 -19.20
C SER A 45 5.79 -23.77 -20.49
N LEU A 46 6.82 -24.22 -21.20
CA LEU A 46 6.67 -25.02 -22.41
C LEU A 46 7.78 -26.04 -22.59
N VAL A 47 7.47 -27.10 -23.34
CA VAL A 47 8.42 -28.15 -23.70
C VAL A 47 8.49 -28.28 -25.22
N VAL A 48 9.69 -28.12 -25.77
CA VAL A 48 9.92 -28.09 -27.23
C VAL A 48 10.99 -29.13 -27.60
N PRO A 49 10.76 -30.03 -28.57
CA PRO A 49 11.79 -30.92 -29.10
C PRO A 49 12.93 -30.14 -29.74
N LYS A 50 14.17 -30.61 -29.58
CA LYS A 50 15.35 -30.01 -30.25
C LYS A 50 15.30 -30.09 -31.77
N ALA A 51 14.47 -30.98 -32.31
CA ALA A 51 14.23 -31.11 -33.74
C ALA A 51 13.35 -29.99 -34.32
N SER A 52 12.69 -29.17 -33.47
CA SER A 52 11.91 -28.02 -33.94
C SER A 52 12.80 -27.04 -34.70
N SER A 53 12.28 -26.47 -35.78
CA SER A 53 13.01 -25.49 -36.60
C SER A 53 13.35 -24.19 -35.84
N ALA A 54 12.59 -23.87 -34.78
CA ALA A 54 12.83 -22.71 -33.93
C ALA A 54 13.82 -22.97 -32.78
N ALA A 55 14.28 -24.22 -32.61
CA ALA A 55 15.11 -24.64 -31.47
C ALA A 55 16.39 -23.82 -31.29
N SER A 56 17.06 -23.42 -32.38
CA SER A 56 18.27 -22.59 -32.35
C SER A 56 18.04 -21.15 -31.93
N SER A 57 16.78 -20.67 -31.97
CA SER A 57 16.40 -19.31 -31.59
C SER A 57 16.02 -19.18 -30.12
N LEU A 58 15.81 -20.30 -29.42
CA LEU A 58 15.43 -20.34 -28.01
C LEU A 58 16.67 -20.09 -27.14
N ALA A 59 16.73 -18.93 -26.50
CA ALA A 59 17.86 -18.52 -25.67
C ALA A 59 17.39 -17.68 -24.47
N LEU A 60 18.16 -17.71 -23.39
CA LEU A 60 17.91 -16.87 -22.20
C LEU A 60 17.86 -15.38 -22.60
N GLY A 61 16.92 -14.65 -22.00
CA GLY A 61 16.70 -13.23 -22.28
C GLY A 61 15.89 -12.95 -23.54
N ARG A 62 15.62 -13.93 -24.41
CA ARG A 62 14.67 -13.77 -25.54
C ARG A 62 13.25 -13.65 -25.02
N VAL A 63 12.35 -13.14 -25.86
CA VAL A 63 10.93 -13.01 -25.54
C VAL A 63 10.12 -13.99 -26.37
N LEU A 64 9.29 -14.80 -25.72
CA LEU A 64 8.24 -15.58 -26.37
C LEU A 64 6.98 -14.74 -26.46
N ARG A 65 6.39 -14.71 -27.63
CA ARG A 65 5.13 -14.03 -27.89
C ARG A 65 4.04 -15.03 -28.23
N LEU A 66 2.94 -14.98 -27.51
CA LEU A 66 1.71 -15.71 -27.79
C LEU A 66 0.85 -14.83 -28.69
N VAL A 67 0.58 -15.25 -29.93
CA VAL A 67 -0.22 -14.47 -30.88
C VAL A 67 -1.57 -15.12 -31.08
N TYR A 68 -2.62 -14.34 -30.84
CA TYR A 68 -4.00 -14.79 -30.96
C TYR A 68 -4.63 -14.45 -32.34
N ASP A 69 -5.78 -15.04 -32.63
CA ASP A 69 -6.50 -14.89 -33.91
C ASP A 69 -7.03 -13.48 -34.17
N ASP A 70 -7.33 -12.73 -33.11
CA ASP A 70 -7.69 -11.31 -33.16
C ASP A 70 -6.48 -10.36 -33.29
N ALA A 71 -5.29 -10.91 -33.53
CA ALA A 71 -4.00 -10.23 -33.61
C ALA A 71 -3.51 -9.58 -32.30
N THR A 72 -4.20 -9.78 -31.18
CA THR A 72 -3.65 -9.46 -29.86
C THR A 72 -2.52 -10.43 -29.50
N PHE A 73 -1.71 -10.04 -28.52
CA PHE A 73 -0.60 -10.87 -28.09
C PHE A 73 -0.08 -10.51 -26.71
N GLU A 74 0.51 -11.52 -26.08
CA GLU A 74 1.23 -11.45 -24.81
C GLU A 74 2.71 -11.75 -25.01
N GLU A 75 3.56 -11.16 -24.18
CA GLU A 75 5.02 -11.30 -24.28
C GLU A 75 5.60 -11.77 -22.94
N TRP A 76 6.48 -12.78 -23.01
CA TRP A 76 7.04 -13.48 -21.86
C TRP A 76 8.55 -13.66 -22.04
N ARG A 77 9.36 -13.20 -21.08
CA ARG A 77 10.82 -13.33 -21.19
C ARG A 77 11.29 -14.71 -20.76
N ILE A 78 12.08 -15.38 -21.59
CA ILE A 78 12.74 -16.64 -21.28
C ILE A 78 13.76 -16.40 -20.16
N HIS A 79 13.48 -16.92 -18.98
CA HIS A 79 14.34 -16.78 -17.80
C HIS A 79 15.11 -18.07 -17.49
N GLU A 80 14.53 -19.22 -17.83
CA GLU A 80 15.17 -20.53 -17.64
C GLU A 80 15.02 -21.37 -18.91
N LEU A 81 16.11 -22.04 -19.28
CA LEU A 81 16.19 -22.94 -20.42
C LEU A 81 16.96 -24.19 -19.99
N MET A 82 16.24 -25.30 -19.80
CA MET A 82 16.84 -26.59 -19.47
C MET A 82 17.01 -27.43 -20.74
N ASP A 83 18.25 -27.69 -21.10
CA ASP A 83 18.61 -28.64 -22.14
C ASP A 83 18.53 -30.08 -21.59
N GLN A 84 17.60 -30.88 -22.11
CA GLN A 84 17.49 -32.29 -21.82
C GLN A 84 17.87 -33.11 -23.05
N SER A 85 18.82 -34.03 -22.89
CA SER A 85 19.21 -34.98 -23.92
C SER A 85 18.77 -36.39 -23.53
N GLY A 86 18.31 -37.18 -24.50
CA GLY A 86 17.77 -38.53 -24.25
C GLY A 86 17.63 -39.34 -25.54
N ARG A 87 17.33 -40.64 -25.38
CA ARG A 87 17.20 -41.60 -26.49
C ARG A 87 16.09 -41.22 -27.49
N ASP A 88 15.06 -40.54 -27.02
CA ASP A 88 13.87 -40.18 -27.80
C ASP A 88 13.99 -38.83 -28.51
N GLY A 89 15.22 -38.32 -28.68
CA GLY A 89 15.48 -36.96 -29.15
C GLY A 89 15.46 -35.97 -27.98
N GLY A 90 16.45 -35.06 -27.95
CA GLY A 90 16.53 -34.07 -26.89
C GLY A 90 15.36 -33.08 -26.92
N LYS A 91 15.09 -32.44 -25.78
CA LYS A 91 14.06 -31.42 -25.60
C LYS A 91 14.57 -30.24 -24.77
N TYR A 92 13.99 -29.07 -25.00
CA TYR A 92 14.11 -27.92 -24.14
C TYR A 92 12.89 -27.84 -23.23
N ARG A 93 13.12 -27.69 -21.91
CA ARG A 93 12.09 -27.18 -21.00
C ARG A 93 12.38 -25.72 -20.75
N ILE A 94 11.36 -24.88 -20.94
CA ILE A 94 11.52 -23.44 -20.97
C ILE A 94 10.56 -22.85 -19.95
N SER A 95 11.09 -22.01 -19.07
CA SER A 95 10.30 -21.23 -18.11
C SER A 95 10.48 -19.75 -18.42
N CYS A 96 9.37 -19.07 -18.62
CA CYS A 96 9.31 -17.65 -18.87
C CYS A 96 8.61 -16.91 -17.74
N ARG A 97 8.93 -15.62 -17.61
CA ARG A 97 8.30 -14.70 -16.65
C ARG A 97 7.63 -13.55 -17.37
N SER A 98 6.63 -12.96 -16.73
CA SER A 98 5.98 -11.75 -17.22
C SER A 98 6.93 -10.55 -17.20
N VAL A 99 6.55 -9.50 -17.92
CA VAL A 99 7.26 -8.21 -17.97
C VAL A 99 7.40 -7.54 -16.60
N LEU A 100 6.58 -7.91 -15.61
CA LEU A 100 6.71 -7.42 -14.23
C LEU A 100 8.13 -7.65 -13.68
N TYR A 101 8.78 -8.75 -14.08
CA TYR A 101 10.12 -9.08 -13.59
C TYR A 101 11.21 -8.17 -14.14
N GLU A 102 10.96 -7.38 -15.19
CA GLU A 102 11.87 -6.30 -15.61
C GLU A 102 12.01 -5.24 -14.51
N LEU A 103 10.93 -4.99 -13.75
CA LEU A 103 10.94 -4.09 -12.60
C LEU A 103 11.72 -4.65 -11.41
N ARG A 104 12.01 -5.96 -11.39
CA ARG A 104 12.83 -6.59 -10.35
C ARG A 104 14.31 -6.52 -10.67
N ASP A 105 14.66 -6.65 -11.95
CA ASP A 105 16.05 -6.81 -12.37
C ASP A 105 16.80 -5.46 -12.47
N LEU A 106 16.10 -4.33 -12.24
CA LEU A 106 16.66 -2.98 -12.15
C LEU A 106 16.92 -2.58 -10.69
N ALA A 107 18.16 -2.18 -10.38
CA ALA A 107 18.51 -1.63 -9.07
C ALA A 107 18.27 -0.12 -9.01
N LEU A 108 17.61 0.34 -7.96
CA LEU A 108 17.43 1.77 -7.65
C LEU A 108 18.65 2.27 -6.89
N ILE A 109 19.60 2.84 -7.63
CA ILE A 109 20.82 3.42 -7.06
C ILE A 109 20.66 4.93 -7.02
N ALA A 110 20.63 5.49 -5.80
CA ALA A 110 20.68 6.92 -5.59
C ALA A 110 22.09 7.33 -5.15
N THR A 111 22.61 8.42 -5.70
CA THR A 111 23.84 9.04 -5.19
C THR A 111 23.46 10.08 -4.15
N THR A 112 23.93 9.92 -2.91
CA THR A 112 23.73 10.92 -1.88
C THR A 112 24.51 12.20 -2.20
N SER A 113 24.17 13.31 -1.52
CA SER A 113 24.92 14.57 -1.63
C SER A 113 26.40 14.44 -1.23
N SER A 114 26.78 13.38 -0.50
CA SER A 114 28.16 13.06 -0.14
C SER A 114 28.86 12.14 -1.14
N GLY A 115 28.23 11.80 -2.27
CA GLY A 115 28.77 10.88 -3.27
C GLY A 115 28.70 9.40 -2.88
N VAL A 116 27.99 9.07 -1.79
CA VAL A 116 27.80 7.68 -1.35
C VAL A 116 26.64 7.08 -2.15
N LEU A 117 26.81 5.84 -2.62
CA LEU A 117 25.74 5.10 -3.25
C LEU A 117 24.78 4.58 -2.17
N ALA A 118 23.51 4.97 -2.26
CA ALA A 118 22.42 4.44 -1.47
C ALA A 118 21.62 3.45 -2.34
N THR A 119 21.44 2.24 -1.81
CA THR A 119 20.58 1.20 -2.39
C THR A 119 19.26 1.06 -1.65
N SER A 120 19.00 1.95 -0.70
CA SER A 120 17.74 2.11 0.00
C SER A 120 16.94 3.25 -0.62
N GLN A 121 15.62 3.10 -0.70
CA GLN A 121 14.70 4.15 -1.12
C GLN A 121 13.67 4.41 -0.03
N SER A 122 13.34 5.67 0.21
CA SER A 122 12.29 6.09 1.15
C SER A 122 11.38 7.07 0.46
N TYR A 123 10.07 6.87 0.62
CA TYR A 123 9.04 7.76 0.13
C TYR A 123 8.21 8.18 1.32
N ASP A 124 8.37 9.42 1.77
CA ASP A 124 7.71 9.93 2.96
C ASP A 124 6.50 10.78 2.56
N GLY A 125 5.29 10.34 2.91
CA GLY A 125 4.06 11.07 2.65
C GLY A 125 3.68 11.19 1.17
N LYS A 126 4.19 10.34 0.29
CA LYS A 126 3.94 10.43 -1.15
C LYS A 126 2.62 9.76 -1.49
N THR A 127 1.88 10.31 -2.46
CA THR A 127 0.77 9.58 -3.09
C THR A 127 1.31 8.48 -3.98
N ALA A 128 0.49 7.48 -4.27
CA ALA A 128 0.85 6.39 -5.19
C ALA A 128 1.31 6.92 -6.55
N GLN A 129 0.62 7.95 -7.08
CA GLN A 129 1.01 8.59 -8.34
C GLN A 129 2.43 9.16 -8.27
N ASN A 130 2.77 9.89 -7.20
CA ASN A 130 4.11 10.46 -7.07
C ASN A 130 5.20 9.38 -6.98
N VAL A 131 4.95 8.27 -6.28
CA VAL A 131 5.90 7.16 -6.21
C VAL A 131 6.10 6.53 -7.59
N VAL A 132 5.02 6.31 -8.34
CA VAL A 132 5.10 5.76 -9.72
C VAL A 132 5.85 6.73 -10.65
N ASP A 133 5.54 8.02 -10.60
CA ASP A 133 6.23 9.05 -11.40
C ASP A 133 7.73 9.09 -11.10
N ASP A 134 8.12 9.00 -9.83
CA ASP A 134 9.52 8.95 -9.41
C ASP A 134 10.22 7.69 -9.96
N LEU A 135 9.56 6.53 -9.90
CA LEU A 135 10.09 5.27 -10.43
C LEU A 135 10.27 5.31 -11.95
N LEU A 136 9.37 5.95 -12.69
CA LEU A 136 9.45 6.05 -14.15
C LEU A 136 10.73 6.74 -14.63
N ASN A 137 11.34 7.62 -13.82
CA ASN A 137 12.64 8.24 -14.15
C ASN A 137 13.80 7.24 -14.21
N TYR A 138 13.65 6.06 -13.60
CA TYR A 138 14.64 4.98 -13.62
C TYR A 138 14.33 3.89 -14.65
N LEU A 139 13.14 3.93 -15.24
CA LEU A 139 12.66 2.90 -16.15
C LEU A 139 12.92 3.29 -17.62
N PRO A 140 13.04 2.31 -18.52
CA PRO A 140 13.02 2.58 -19.95
C PRO A 140 11.77 3.37 -20.38
N ALA A 141 11.92 4.23 -21.39
CA ALA A 141 10.86 5.14 -21.84
C ALA A 141 9.56 4.48 -22.36
N TRP A 142 9.56 3.16 -22.54
CA TRP A 142 8.37 2.38 -22.89
C TRP A 142 7.51 1.99 -21.67
N TRP A 143 7.95 2.32 -20.45
CA TRP A 143 7.09 2.31 -19.27
C TRP A 143 6.35 3.63 -19.11
N SER A 144 5.10 3.56 -18.66
CA SER A 144 4.31 4.73 -18.28
C SER A 144 3.42 4.43 -17.08
N ALA A 145 2.87 5.45 -16.43
CA ALA A 145 1.79 5.28 -15.46
C ALA A 145 0.49 4.95 -16.20
N GLY A 146 -0.27 3.97 -15.69
CA GLY A 146 -1.63 3.68 -16.14
C GLY A 146 -2.67 4.13 -15.12
N THR A 147 -3.58 3.25 -14.76
CA THR A 147 -4.62 3.56 -13.77
C THR A 147 -4.06 3.50 -12.35
N ILE A 148 -3.84 4.65 -11.72
CA ILE A 148 -3.47 4.75 -10.30
C ILE A 148 -4.71 5.17 -9.50
N ALA A 149 -5.46 4.22 -8.98
CA ALA A 149 -6.68 4.48 -8.20
C ALA A 149 -6.43 5.08 -6.79
N PRO A 150 -5.46 4.60 -5.99
CA PRO A 150 -5.27 5.09 -4.63
C PRO A 150 -4.78 6.54 -4.61
N THR A 151 -5.33 7.33 -3.69
CA THR A 151 -5.02 8.76 -3.54
C THR A 151 -4.42 9.09 -2.17
N THR A 152 -4.46 8.14 -1.23
CA THR A 152 -3.99 8.32 0.14
C THR A 152 -2.46 8.46 0.16
N PRO A 153 -1.92 9.55 0.73
CA PRO A 153 -0.48 9.68 0.95
C PRO A 153 0.01 8.67 1.99
N VAL A 154 1.12 7.99 1.71
CA VAL A 154 1.72 7.01 2.61
C VAL A 154 3.23 7.23 2.77
N SER A 155 3.78 6.73 3.88
CA SER A 155 5.21 6.63 4.10
C SER A 155 5.65 5.17 3.97
N LEU A 156 6.68 4.92 3.18
CA LEU A 156 7.29 3.59 3.03
C LEU A 156 8.79 3.70 2.82
N SER A 157 9.52 2.66 3.22
CA SER A 157 10.94 2.55 2.93
C SER A 157 11.31 1.13 2.54
N VAL A 158 12.25 1.00 1.62
CA VAL A 158 12.83 -0.27 1.19
C VAL A 158 14.30 -0.24 1.52
N THR A 159 14.70 -1.04 2.51
CA THR A 159 16.09 -1.14 2.96
C THR A 159 16.86 -2.14 2.09
N SER A 160 18.01 -1.68 1.57
CA SER A 160 18.97 -2.40 0.71
C SER A 160 18.37 -3.04 -0.55
N ASP A 161 19.11 -3.06 -1.65
CA ASP A 161 18.71 -3.73 -2.90
C ASP A 161 17.29 -3.33 -3.35
N ALA A 162 16.98 -2.04 -3.26
CA ALA A 162 15.70 -1.51 -3.72
C ALA A 162 15.59 -1.70 -5.24
N THR A 163 14.47 -2.27 -5.67
CA THR A 163 14.10 -2.43 -7.08
C THR A 163 12.73 -1.79 -7.28
N PRO A 164 12.39 -1.30 -8.48
CA PRO A 164 11.05 -0.78 -8.74
C PRO A 164 9.92 -1.73 -8.29
N LEU A 165 10.07 -3.04 -8.55
CA LEU A 165 9.08 -4.03 -8.13
C LEU A 165 8.94 -4.10 -6.59
N ARG A 166 10.05 -4.06 -5.86
CA ARG A 166 10.02 -4.11 -4.39
C ARG A 166 9.39 -2.85 -3.79
N VAL A 167 9.68 -1.69 -4.37
CA VAL A 167 9.02 -0.42 -3.99
C VAL A 167 7.52 -0.49 -4.23
N LEU A 168 7.08 -0.95 -5.41
CA LEU A 168 5.65 -1.08 -5.74
C LEU A 168 4.92 -2.07 -4.81
N ARG A 169 5.56 -3.19 -4.44
CA ARG A 169 4.99 -4.16 -3.49
C ARG A 169 4.85 -3.58 -2.07
N GLU A 170 5.86 -2.83 -1.61
CA GLU A 170 5.75 -2.14 -0.32
C GLU A 170 4.71 -1.01 -0.38
N LEU A 171 4.57 -0.32 -1.51
CA LEU A 171 3.53 0.70 -1.73
C LEU A 171 2.13 0.11 -1.61
N VAL A 172 1.85 -1.00 -2.30
CA VAL A 172 0.57 -1.71 -2.18
C VAL A 172 0.31 -2.13 -0.73
N THR A 173 1.33 -2.64 -0.04
CA THR A 173 1.23 -3.03 1.38
C THR A 173 0.88 -1.84 2.27
N ALA A 174 1.56 -0.70 2.09
CA ALA A 174 1.34 0.52 2.85
C ALA A 174 -0.04 1.13 2.58
N LEU A 175 -0.51 1.13 1.32
CA LEU A 175 -1.83 1.64 0.93
C LEU A 175 -2.98 0.78 1.48
N ASN A 176 -2.86 -0.55 1.38
CA ASN A 176 -3.82 -1.47 1.96
C ASN A 176 -3.90 -1.31 3.48
N ALA A 177 -2.76 -1.11 4.15
CA ALA A 177 -2.73 -0.77 5.57
C ALA A 177 -3.37 0.60 5.86
N ALA A 178 -3.17 1.59 4.99
CA ALA A 178 -3.80 2.90 5.09
C ALA A 178 -5.31 2.91 4.79
N GLY A 179 -5.90 1.76 4.41
CA GLY A 179 -7.33 1.65 4.09
C GLY A 179 -7.71 2.14 2.70
N ASP A 180 -6.75 2.28 1.79
CA ASP A 180 -6.94 2.64 0.38
C ASP A 180 -6.57 1.41 -0.48
N PRO A 181 -7.48 0.43 -0.62
CA PRO A 181 -7.15 -0.88 -1.17
C PRO A 181 -6.74 -0.79 -2.63
N CYS A 182 -5.64 -1.45 -2.97
CA CYS A 182 -5.18 -1.59 -4.35
C CYS A 182 -4.40 -2.89 -4.58
N GLU A 183 -4.22 -3.24 -5.85
CA GLU A 183 -3.40 -4.35 -6.31
C GLU A 183 -2.40 -3.87 -7.37
N LEU A 184 -1.25 -4.53 -7.48
CA LEU A 184 -0.25 -4.20 -8.50
C LEU A 184 -0.59 -4.92 -9.81
N ASP A 185 -0.83 -4.15 -10.86
CA ASP A 185 -1.02 -4.67 -12.21
C ASP A 185 0.00 -4.07 -13.19
N VAL A 186 0.34 -4.83 -14.23
CA VAL A 186 1.10 -4.34 -15.38
C VAL A 186 0.33 -4.69 -16.63
N VAL A 187 -0.11 -3.65 -17.33
CA VAL A 187 -0.97 -3.79 -18.51
C VAL A 187 -0.20 -3.38 -19.76
N ARG A 188 -0.44 -4.10 -20.85
CA ARG A 188 0.18 -3.79 -22.13
C ARG A 188 -0.52 -2.59 -22.78
N ASN A 189 0.24 -1.56 -23.14
CA ASN A 189 -0.27 -0.37 -23.79
C ASN A 189 -0.04 -0.45 -25.32
N GLY A 190 -0.95 -1.14 -25.99
CA GLY A 190 -0.89 -1.37 -27.44
C GLY A 190 0.41 -2.06 -27.86
N THR A 191 1.10 -1.49 -28.86
CA THR A 191 2.43 -1.97 -29.30
C THR A 191 3.58 -1.11 -28.78
N THR A 192 3.29 -0.06 -28.03
CA THR A 192 4.24 1.00 -27.69
C THR A 192 4.88 0.85 -26.31
N GLY A 193 4.28 0.09 -25.40
CA GLY A 193 4.83 -0.04 -24.06
C GLY A 193 3.98 -0.83 -23.07
N TYR A 194 4.28 -0.62 -21.80
CA TYR A 194 3.60 -1.21 -20.65
C TYR A 194 3.27 -0.12 -19.63
N THR A 195 2.11 -0.23 -18.99
CA THR A 195 1.70 0.66 -17.91
C THR A 195 1.83 -0.03 -16.56
N ILE A 196 2.24 0.73 -15.55
CA ILE A 196 2.13 0.34 -14.15
C ILE A 196 0.76 0.83 -13.66
N ASP A 197 -0.06 -0.11 -13.22
CA ASP A 197 -1.43 0.14 -12.77
C ASP A 197 -1.55 -0.27 -11.30
N LEU A 198 -2.30 0.52 -10.54
CA LEU A 198 -2.69 0.27 -9.15
C LEU A 198 -4.22 0.34 -9.04
N PRO A 199 -4.99 -0.57 -9.68
CA PRO A 199 -6.44 -0.62 -9.54
C PRO A 199 -6.84 -1.03 -8.12
N VAL A 200 -8.08 -0.72 -7.73
CA VAL A 200 -8.65 -1.22 -6.45
C VAL A 200 -8.65 -2.75 -6.42
N THR A 201 -8.98 -3.38 -7.55
CA THR A 201 -9.08 -4.83 -7.68
C THR A 201 -8.88 -5.20 -9.15
N ILE A 202 -7.89 -6.06 -9.45
CA ILE A 202 -7.69 -6.63 -10.78
C ILE A 202 -8.95 -7.41 -11.19
N GLY A 203 -9.42 -7.18 -12.41
CA GLY A 203 -10.59 -7.87 -12.96
C GLY A 203 -11.94 -7.39 -12.42
N ALA A 204 -12.00 -6.26 -11.70
CA ALA A 204 -13.25 -5.75 -11.10
C ALA A 204 -14.39 -5.51 -12.10
N SER A 205 -14.07 -5.15 -13.35
CA SER A 205 -15.04 -4.92 -14.42
C SER A 205 -15.39 -6.18 -15.23
N ALA A 206 -14.78 -7.32 -14.94
CA ALA A 206 -15.05 -8.57 -15.64
C ALA A 206 -16.44 -9.11 -15.30
N GLY A 207 -17.08 -9.75 -16.27
CA GLY A 207 -18.33 -10.49 -16.04
C GLY A 207 -18.13 -11.63 -15.02
N THR A 208 -19.24 -12.06 -14.39
CA THR A 208 -19.20 -13.24 -13.51
C THR A 208 -19.35 -14.51 -14.35
N ALA A 209 -18.29 -15.32 -14.42
CA ALA A 209 -18.36 -16.60 -15.13
C ALA A 209 -19.19 -17.62 -14.32
N ASP A 210 -19.97 -18.46 -15.00
CA ASP A 210 -20.81 -19.48 -14.37
C ASP A 210 -20.18 -20.87 -14.54
N ILE A 211 -19.68 -21.43 -13.43
CA ILE A 211 -19.14 -22.80 -13.40
C ILE A 211 -20.05 -23.72 -12.58
N ARG A 212 -20.33 -24.91 -13.12
CA ARG A 212 -21.24 -25.87 -12.50
C ARG A 212 -20.77 -27.31 -12.69
N THR A 213 -21.06 -28.15 -11.70
CA THR A 213 -20.94 -29.61 -11.82
C THR A 213 -21.78 -30.07 -13.02
N ALA A 214 -21.25 -31.03 -13.79
CA ALA A 214 -21.84 -31.54 -15.04
C ALA A 214 -21.99 -30.53 -16.21
N LYS A 215 -21.50 -29.29 -16.07
CA LYS A 215 -21.36 -28.33 -17.18
C LYS A 215 -19.90 -28.22 -17.59
N ASN A 216 -19.07 -27.68 -16.70
CA ASN A 216 -17.68 -27.33 -16.97
C ASN A 216 -16.73 -27.57 -15.79
N ILE A 217 -17.21 -27.93 -14.60
CA ILE A 217 -16.34 -28.42 -13.52
C ILE A 217 -15.96 -29.88 -13.81
N LEU A 218 -14.67 -30.15 -13.93
CA LEU A 218 -14.11 -31.50 -14.07
C LEU A 218 -13.70 -32.07 -12.72
N THR A 219 -13.05 -31.27 -11.90
CA THR A 219 -12.69 -31.61 -10.51
C THR A 219 -12.87 -30.38 -9.63
N SER A 220 -13.19 -30.60 -8.37
CA SER A 220 -13.34 -29.55 -7.37
C SER A 220 -12.85 -30.06 -6.01
N ASP A 221 -11.67 -29.58 -5.61
CA ASP A 221 -11.10 -29.83 -4.31
C ASP A 221 -11.39 -28.67 -3.38
N ARG A 222 -12.12 -28.95 -2.30
CA ARG A 222 -12.44 -27.98 -1.25
C ARG A 222 -11.64 -28.30 0.00
N THR A 223 -10.76 -27.39 0.38
CA THR A 223 -9.94 -27.53 1.59
C THR A 223 -10.39 -26.53 2.65
N ARG A 224 -10.60 -27.03 3.87
CA ARG A 224 -10.80 -26.22 5.08
C ARG A 224 -9.67 -26.50 6.07
N SER A 225 -9.00 -25.47 6.57
CA SER A 225 -7.84 -25.64 7.45
C SER A 225 -7.81 -24.63 8.59
N ARG A 226 -7.64 -25.09 9.83
CA ARG A 226 -7.46 -24.19 10.98
C ARG A 226 -6.02 -23.68 11.12
N GLU A 227 -5.09 -24.22 10.34
CA GLU A 227 -3.64 -23.99 10.53
C GLU A 227 -3.24 -22.52 10.37
N THR A 228 -3.85 -21.82 9.41
CA THR A 228 -3.58 -20.40 9.14
C THR A 228 -4.44 -19.47 10.00
N MET A 229 -5.40 -19.98 10.77
CA MET A 229 -6.28 -19.12 11.55
C MET A 229 -5.56 -18.50 12.75
N ALA A 230 -5.83 -17.24 13.06
CA ALA A 230 -5.34 -16.56 14.25
C ALA A 230 -6.48 -15.81 14.94
N ASN A 231 -6.52 -15.84 16.28
CA ASN A 231 -7.50 -15.05 17.06
C ASN A 231 -6.88 -13.80 17.71
N ARG A 232 -5.55 -13.80 17.81
CA ARG A 232 -4.77 -12.74 18.46
C ARG A 232 -3.49 -12.53 17.68
N VAL A 233 -3.10 -11.27 17.53
CA VAL A 233 -1.81 -10.89 16.95
C VAL A 233 -1.07 -9.90 17.83
N TYR A 234 0.26 -10.01 17.82
CA TYR A 234 1.19 -9.09 18.44
C TYR A 234 1.96 -8.37 17.33
N PRO A 235 1.56 -7.15 16.94
CA PRO A 235 2.32 -6.36 15.99
C PRO A 235 3.63 -5.88 16.61
N ARG A 236 4.73 -5.97 15.86
CA ARG A 236 6.06 -5.55 16.28
C ARG A 236 6.72 -4.71 15.21
N GLY A 237 7.15 -3.51 15.57
CA GLY A 237 7.85 -2.59 14.67
C GLY A 237 9.37 -2.62 14.81
N ALA A 238 10.02 -1.67 14.15
CA ALA A 238 11.46 -1.47 14.24
C ALA A 238 11.90 -1.18 15.69
N SER A 239 13.03 -1.75 16.11
CA SER A 239 13.55 -1.64 17.48
C SER A 239 12.54 -2.06 18.57
N ASP A 240 11.76 -3.11 18.29
CA ASP A 240 10.71 -3.63 19.17
C ASP A 240 9.62 -2.59 19.51
N ALA A 241 9.33 -1.68 18.57
CA ALA A 241 8.21 -0.76 18.70
C ALA A 241 6.89 -1.54 18.88
N SER A 242 6.07 -1.06 19.82
CA SER A 242 4.82 -1.70 20.27
C SER A 242 3.61 -0.82 19.98
N ILE A 243 2.43 -1.45 19.89
CA ILE A 243 1.12 -0.80 19.73
C ILE A 243 0.58 -0.15 21.02
N GLU A 244 1.29 -0.27 22.14
CA GLU A 244 0.92 0.28 23.46
C GLU A 244 0.53 1.77 23.42
N TYR A 245 1.10 2.48 22.46
CA TYR A 245 0.93 3.91 22.26
C TYR A 245 0.48 4.22 20.84
N ALA A 246 -0.39 3.37 20.28
CA ALA A 246 -1.18 3.69 19.11
C ALA A 246 -2.13 4.84 19.45
N TYR A 247 -1.94 5.99 18.80
CA TYR A 247 -2.81 7.15 18.93
C TYR A 247 -3.65 7.33 17.68
N TRP A 248 -4.92 7.66 17.88
CA TRP A 248 -5.91 7.95 16.85
C TRP A 248 -6.48 9.34 17.04
N ARG A 249 -7.07 9.90 15.97
CA ARG A 249 -7.87 11.13 16.04
C ARG A 249 -9.33 10.79 16.27
N VAL A 250 -9.95 11.53 17.18
CA VAL A 250 -11.39 11.60 17.29
C VAL A 250 -11.93 12.40 16.10
N THR A 251 -12.75 11.80 15.26
CA THR A 251 -13.32 12.48 14.07
C THR A 251 -14.70 13.05 14.32
N SER A 252 -15.49 12.39 15.18
CA SER A 252 -16.81 12.87 15.59
C SER A 252 -17.18 12.37 16.98
N VAL A 253 -18.01 13.16 17.68
CA VAL A 253 -18.61 12.79 18.97
C VAL A 253 -20.11 13.06 18.88
N SER A 254 -20.93 12.07 19.21
CA SER A 254 -22.38 12.17 19.17
C SER A 254 -23.00 11.38 20.31
N GLY A 255 -23.51 12.09 21.33
CA GLY A 255 -23.97 11.45 22.55
C GLY A 255 -22.82 10.73 23.26
N SER A 256 -22.94 9.42 23.43
CA SER A 256 -21.90 8.54 23.99
C SER A 256 -20.99 7.91 22.94
N ASP A 257 -21.24 8.16 21.66
CA ASP A 257 -20.45 7.57 20.58
C ASP A 257 -19.30 8.48 20.20
N VAL A 258 -18.10 7.90 20.14
CA VAL A 258 -16.87 8.55 19.70
C VAL A 258 -16.33 7.80 18.49
N GLU A 259 -16.23 8.49 17.36
CA GLU A 259 -15.61 7.94 16.16
C GLU A 259 -14.10 8.18 16.19
N ILE A 260 -13.32 7.11 16.01
CA ILE A 260 -11.87 7.13 16.07
C ILE A 260 -11.26 6.60 14.78
N ARG A 261 -10.33 7.35 14.21
CA ARG A 261 -9.65 7.01 12.95
C ARG A 261 -8.18 7.39 13.01
N GLN A 262 -7.38 6.77 12.15
CA GLN A 262 -6.01 7.23 11.93
C GLN A 262 -6.03 8.66 11.37
N ALA A 263 -5.24 9.54 11.96
CA ALA A 263 -5.33 10.99 11.77
C ALA A 263 -4.99 11.45 10.34
N GLU A 264 -4.16 10.69 9.64
CA GLU A 264 -3.56 11.08 8.38
C GLU A 264 -4.20 10.38 7.19
N THR A 265 -4.56 9.10 7.37
CA THR A 265 -5.14 8.24 6.33
C THR A 265 -6.65 8.11 6.46
N SER A 266 -7.24 8.50 7.60
CA SER A 266 -8.65 8.22 7.94
C SER A 266 -9.00 6.73 8.01
N ALA A 267 -7.99 5.85 8.07
CA ALA A 267 -8.17 4.42 8.24
C ALA A 267 -8.97 4.12 9.52
N PRO A 268 -9.90 3.17 9.50
CA PRO A 268 -10.67 2.81 10.69
C PRO A 268 -9.75 2.15 11.75
N ALA A 269 -9.97 2.50 13.01
CA ALA A 269 -9.30 1.86 14.15
C ALA A 269 -10.01 0.55 14.57
N ILE A 270 -11.23 0.34 14.10
CA ILE A 270 -12.10 -0.79 14.46
C ILE A 270 -12.53 -1.47 13.17
N VAL A 271 -12.34 -2.79 13.12
CA VAL A 271 -12.57 -3.56 11.89
C VAL A 271 -13.42 -4.80 12.16
N PHE A 272 -13.47 -5.22 13.43
CA PHE A 272 -14.44 -6.17 13.92
C PHE A 272 -15.39 -5.50 14.90
N ASP A 273 -16.66 -5.89 14.85
CA ASP A 273 -17.61 -5.52 15.90
C ASP A 273 -17.15 -6.18 17.22
N ASP A 274 -17.40 -5.48 18.32
CA ASP A 274 -17.01 -5.85 19.69
C ASP A 274 -15.51 -5.94 19.98
N GLN A 275 -14.66 -5.55 19.02
CA GLN A 275 -13.20 -5.69 19.11
C GLN A 275 -12.58 -5.00 20.33
N LEU A 276 -13.14 -3.86 20.74
CA LEU A 276 -12.61 -3.02 21.82
C LEU A 276 -13.46 -3.06 23.10
N ASN A 277 -14.48 -3.92 23.16
CA ASN A 277 -15.39 -3.96 24.30
C ASN A 277 -14.64 -4.39 25.56
N GLY A 278 -14.87 -3.65 26.66
CA GLY A 278 -14.19 -3.87 27.94
C GLY A 278 -12.83 -3.20 28.08
N LEU A 279 -12.29 -2.61 26.99
CA LEU A 279 -11.12 -1.73 27.04
C LEU A 279 -11.54 -0.30 27.41
N TYR A 280 -10.57 0.61 27.54
CA TYR A 280 -10.82 2.01 27.88
C TYR A 280 -10.31 2.93 26.78
N LEU A 281 -11.08 3.98 26.49
CA LEU A 281 -10.63 5.09 25.66
C LEU A 281 -10.01 6.16 26.56
N GLU A 282 -8.76 6.52 26.29
CA GLU A 282 -8.04 7.60 26.97
C GLU A 282 -7.96 8.83 26.07
N ASN A 283 -8.35 9.98 26.61
CA ASN A 283 -8.30 11.29 25.95
C ASN A 283 -6.96 12.02 26.21
N ASP A 284 -6.74 13.19 25.63
CA ASP A 284 -5.46 13.92 25.76
C ASP A 284 -5.18 14.51 27.15
N ALA A 285 -6.23 14.64 27.97
CA ALA A 285 -6.14 15.03 29.37
C ALA A 285 -5.86 13.84 30.31
N GLY A 286 -5.78 12.61 29.78
CA GLY A 286 -5.57 11.38 30.55
C GLY A 286 -6.82 10.83 31.23
N THR A 287 -8.00 11.36 30.87
CA THR A 287 -9.29 10.81 31.30
C THR A 287 -9.54 9.50 30.57
N ARG A 288 -9.95 8.47 31.32
CA ARG A 288 -10.19 7.13 30.80
C ARG A 288 -11.65 6.75 31.02
N VAL A 289 -12.29 6.29 29.95
CA VAL A 289 -13.70 5.88 29.98
C VAL A 289 -13.85 4.48 29.40
N LEU A 290 -14.68 3.66 30.03
CA LEU A 290 -14.90 2.28 29.59
C LEU A 290 -15.63 2.27 28.25
N ILE A 291 -15.16 1.44 27.34
CA ILE A 291 -15.80 1.13 26.05
C ILE A 291 -16.80 -0.01 26.29
N SER A 292 -18.09 0.31 26.20
CA SER A 292 -19.17 -0.66 26.33
C SER A 292 -19.50 -1.37 25.01
N ASP A 293 -19.23 -0.71 23.89
CA ASP A 293 -19.49 -1.25 22.55
C ASP A 293 -18.50 -0.66 21.51
N SER A 294 -18.25 -1.39 20.42
CA SER A 294 -17.38 -0.99 19.33
C SER A 294 -17.87 -1.55 17.99
N VAL A 295 -18.05 -0.66 17.00
CA VAL A 295 -18.69 -0.98 15.73
C VAL A 295 -17.72 -0.73 14.57
N ALA A 296 -17.47 -1.76 13.78
CA ALA A 296 -16.51 -1.73 12.67
C ALA A 296 -16.96 -0.83 11.53
N SER A 297 -18.22 -0.91 11.12
CA SER A 297 -18.75 -0.20 9.93
C SER A 297 -18.59 1.33 10.00
N THR A 298 -18.62 1.88 11.21
CA THR A 298 -18.46 3.31 11.45
C THR A 298 -17.15 3.66 12.16
N SER A 299 -16.34 2.68 12.57
CA SER A 299 -15.17 2.88 13.44
C SER A 299 -15.51 3.69 14.71
N LYS A 300 -16.65 3.35 15.35
CA LYS A 300 -17.16 4.03 16.55
C LYS A 300 -17.02 3.17 17.78
N VAL A 301 -16.72 3.80 18.91
CA VAL A 301 -16.85 3.23 20.24
C VAL A 301 -17.98 3.93 21.00
N THR A 302 -18.80 3.18 21.71
CA THR A 302 -19.75 3.73 22.67
C THR A 302 -19.10 3.67 24.05
N VAL A 303 -18.98 4.82 24.70
CA VAL A 303 -18.33 4.96 26.01
C VAL A 303 -19.32 5.34 27.11
N SER A 304 -18.97 5.03 28.36
CA SER A 304 -19.82 5.38 29.52
C SER A 304 -20.08 6.88 29.67
N SER A 305 -19.16 7.72 29.17
CA SER A 305 -19.31 9.17 29.05
C SER A 305 -18.35 9.69 27.99
N ALA A 306 -18.83 10.42 26.99
CA ALA A 306 -17.99 11.10 26.00
C ALA A 306 -17.56 12.51 26.45
N ALA A 307 -17.85 12.89 27.71
CA ALA A 307 -17.43 14.17 28.25
C ALA A 307 -15.90 14.27 28.26
N GLY A 308 -15.35 15.34 27.67
CA GLY A 308 -13.92 15.54 27.53
C GLY A 308 -13.32 15.02 26.23
N PHE A 309 -14.10 14.41 25.34
CA PHE A 309 -13.68 14.10 23.98
C PHE A 309 -14.20 15.17 23.01
N THR A 310 -13.33 15.66 22.14
CA THR A 310 -13.69 16.60 21.08
C THR A 310 -13.16 16.17 19.72
N ALA A 311 -13.83 16.58 18.64
CA ALA A 311 -13.33 16.33 17.30
C ALA A 311 -11.94 16.97 17.13
N ASN A 312 -11.06 16.27 16.41
CA ASN A 312 -9.64 16.56 16.23
C ASN A 312 -8.74 16.35 17.45
N GLU A 313 -9.26 15.81 18.55
CA GLU A 313 -8.43 15.41 19.68
C GLU A 313 -7.70 14.09 19.41
N TRP A 314 -6.52 13.92 20.01
CA TRP A 314 -5.83 12.65 20.03
C TRP A 314 -6.35 11.77 21.17
N CYS A 315 -6.51 10.48 20.90
CA CYS A 315 -6.93 9.50 21.88
C CYS A 315 -6.12 8.21 21.71
N ARG A 316 -6.13 7.34 22.72
CA ARG A 316 -5.62 5.97 22.62
C ARG A 316 -6.51 4.99 23.34
N VAL A 317 -6.33 3.71 23.03
CA VAL A 317 -7.03 2.60 23.66
C VAL A 317 -6.08 1.95 24.66
N VAL A 318 -6.54 1.78 25.89
CA VAL A 318 -5.78 1.20 27.00
C VAL A 318 -6.54 0.00 27.58
N ALA A 319 -5.79 -0.94 28.14
CA ALA A 319 -6.31 -2.22 28.64
C ALA A 319 -7.16 -2.07 29.91
N ASP A 320 -6.89 -1.04 30.72
CA ASP A 320 -7.53 -0.87 32.02
C ASP A 320 -7.65 0.62 32.42
N SER A 321 -8.35 0.88 33.53
CA SER A 321 -8.52 2.23 34.08
C SER A 321 -7.24 2.86 34.61
N SER A 322 -6.14 2.11 34.75
CA SER A 322 -4.83 2.63 35.16
C SER A 322 -4.03 3.20 33.99
N GLY A 323 -4.43 2.92 32.75
CA GLY A 323 -3.78 3.43 31.54
C GLY A 323 -2.68 2.50 30.99
N THR A 324 -2.67 1.23 31.40
CA THR A 324 -1.82 0.19 30.80
C THR A 324 -2.14 0.09 29.32
N GLY A 325 -1.18 0.31 28.42
CA GLY A 325 -1.47 0.21 26.99
C GLY A 325 -1.66 -1.23 26.53
N ILE A 326 -2.36 -1.38 25.39
CA ILE A 326 -2.59 -2.69 24.79
C ILE A 326 -1.32 -3.21 24.10
N THR A 327 -1.09 -4.52 24.12
CA THR A 327 0.10 -5.15 23.48
C THR A 327 -0.26 -6.12 22.36
N TYR A 328 -1.55 -6.43 22.21
CA TYR A 328 -2.07 -7.29 21.18
C TYR A 328 -3.42 -6.80 20.67
N ILE A 329 -3.81 -7.33 19.52
CA ILE A 329 -5.12 -7.16 18.92
C ILE A 329 -5.79 -8.52 18.92
N SER A 330 -7.08 -8.57 19.23
CA SER A 330 -7.84 -9.82 19.21
C SER A 330 -9.17 -9.66 18.51
N TYR A 331 -9.65 -10.76 17.93
CA TYR A 331 -11.03 -10.91 17.49
C TYR A 331 -11.68 -12.02 18.32
N PRO A 332 -12.38 -11.67 19.43
CA PRO A 332 -12.90 -12.64 20.39
C PRO A 332 -13.82 -13.74 19.81
N PRO A 333 -14.66 -13.50 18.80
CA PRO A 333 -15.47 -14.54 18.17
C PRO A 333 -14.68 -15.60 17.36
N ALA A 334 -13.36 -15.44 17.16
CA ALA A 334 -12.56 -16.39 16.39
C ALA A 334 -12.44 -17.76 17.10
N VAL A 335 -12.61 -18.83 16.34
CA VAL A 335 -12.53 -20.23 16.81
C VAL A 335 -11.08 -20.73 16.98
N SER A 336 -10.06 -19.92 16.66
CA SER A 336 -8.64 -20.31 16.77
C SER A 336 -8.08 -20.00 18.16
N THR A 337 -7.10 -20.80 18.61
CA THR A 337 -6.26 -20.49 19.79
C THR A 337 -4.85 -20.03 19.40
N LYS A 338 -4.57 -19.92 18.10
CA LYS A 338 -3.25 -19.56 17.57
C LYS A 338 -3.03 -18.06 17.68
N VAL A 339 -1.83 -17.71 18.15
CA VAL A 339 -1.31 -16.35 18.21
C VAL A 339 -0.40 -16.10 17.00
N GLY A 340 -0.55 -14.96 16.34
CA GLY A 340 0.34 -14.47 15.29
C GLY A 340 1.27 -13.36 15.78
N ILE A 341 2.43 -13.23 15.14
CA ILE A 341 3.30 -12.06 15.23
C ILE A 341 3.30 -11.40 13.86
N VAL A 342 3.10 -10.08 13.83
CA VAL A 342 3.08 -9.29 12.58
C VAL A 342 4.18 -8.26 12.65
N ASP A 343 5.23 -8.44 11.85
CA ASP A 343 6.35 -7.51 11.79
C ASP A 343 6.04 -6.32 10.87
N GLY A 344 6.50 -5.12 11.27
CA GLY A 344 6.38 -3.88 10.52
C GLY A 344 7.67 -3.05 10.57
N GLY A 345 7.83 -2.14 9.61
CA GLY A 345 8.99 -1.25 9.51
C GLY A 345 8.85 0.04 10.33
N GLU A 346 7.66 0.31 10.84
CA GLU A 346 7.34 1.50 11.62
C GLU A 346 8.10 1.50 12.95
N ASP A 347 8.61 2.67 13.35
CA ASP A 347 9.21 2.87 14.66
C ASP A 347 8.15 3.27 15.70
N GLY A 348 8.58 3.47 16.95
CA GLY A 348 7.69 3.88 18.04
C GLY A 348 7.29 5.36 18.00
N THR A 349 7.58 6.08 16.91
CA THR A 349 7.41 7.53 16.80
C THR A 349 5.95 7.88 16.56
N THR A 350 5.47 8.92 17.24
CA THR A 350 4.19 9.55 16.96
C THR A 350 4.42 11.03 16.73
N ASN A 351 4.13 11.47 15.50
CA ASN A 351 4.15 12.86 15.08
C ASN A 351 2.77 13.48 15.32
N ILE A 352 2.70 14.50 16.17
CA ILE A 352 1.43 15.17 16.49
C ILE A 352 1.07 16.27 15.50
N VAL A 353 2.01 16.70 14.64
CA VAL A 353 1.78 17.80 13.69
C VAL A 353 0.76 17.36 12.65
N ASP A 354 -0.31 18.15 12.52
CA ASP A 354 -1.30 17.95 11.47
C ASP A 354 -0.72 18.29 10.09
N ASN A 355 -0.96 17.43 9.11
CA ASN A 355 -0.47 17.56 7.73
C ASN A 355 1.05 17.84 7.67
N PRO A 356 1.89 16.95 8.25
CA PRO A 356 3.29 17.22 8.49
C PRO A 356 4.14 17.29 7.22
N TYR A 357 3.62 16.80 6.10
CA TYR A 357 4.29 16.76 4.79
C TYR A 357 3.55 17.57 3.72
N MET A 358 2.71 18.53 4.11
CA MET A 358 2.01 19.40 3.15
C MET A 358 1.21 18.66 2.07
N SER A 359 0.76 17.43 2.35
CA SER A 359 0.13 16.56 1.34
C SER A 359 -1.35 16.89 1.15
N ARG A 360 -1.97 17.57 2.13
CA ARG A 360 -3.37 18.00 2.07
C ARG A 360 -3.46 19.52 1.83
N TRP A 361 -4.09 19.92 0.73
CA TRP A 361 -4.33 21.33 0.39
C TRP A 361 -5.84 21.59 0.27
N PRO A 362 -6.39 22.65 0.88
CA PRO A 362 -7.76 23.06 0.59
C PRO A 362 -7.87 23.48 -0.89
N GLY A 363 -9.00 23.29 -1.55
CA GLY A 363 -9.12 23.41 -3.02
C GLY A 363 -8.67 24.73 -3.70
N SER A 364 -8.22 25.76 -2.97
CA SER A 364 -7.53 26.94 -3.51
C SER A 364 -6.02 26.85 -3.28
N THR A 365 -5.25 26.99 -4.35
CA THR A 365 -3.78 27.02 -4.32
C THR A 365 -3.18 28.24 -3.62
N SER A 366 -4.01 29.24 -3.23
CA SER A 366 -3.60 30.46 -2.51
C SER A 366 -4.00 30.46 -1.03
N ALA A 367 -4.59 29.38 -0.54
CA ALA A 367 -4.84 29.17 0.89
C ALA A 367 -3.70 28.37 1.54
N PRO A 368 -3.45 28.50 2.86
CA PRO A 368 -2.50 27.65 3.54
C PRO A 368 -2.96 26.18 3.50
N PRO A 369 -2.03 25.21 3.55
CA PRO A 369 -2.34 23.78 3.67
C PRO A 369 -3.26 23.51 4.86
N THR A 370 -4.04 22.43 4.80
CA THR A 370 -4.87 22.02 5.95
C THR A 370 -3.99 21.85 7.18
N GLY A 371 -4.42 22.41 8.33
CA GLY A 371 -3.64 22.34 9.57
C GLY A 371 -2.53 23.39 9.70
N TRP A 372 -2.41 24.32 8.73
CA TRP A 372 -1.45 25.43 8.75
C TRP A 372 -2.17 26.78 8.65
N SER A 373 -1.56 27.81 9.22
CA SER A 373 -2.14 29.16 9.26
C SER A 373 -1.09 30.25 9.14
N ASN A 374 -1.54 31.42 8.72
CA ASN A 374 -0.81 32.66 8.87
C ASN A 374 -0.83 33.11 10.32
N SER A 375 0.28 33.64 10.83
CA SER A 375 0.27 34.40 12.09
C SER A 375 1.15 35.64 11.97
N GLY A 376 0.76 36.71 12.69
CA GLY A 376 1.46 38.00 12.67
C GLY A 376 0.62 39.16 12.10
N THR A 377 1.12 40.39 12.27
CA THR A 377 0.40 41.66 12.02
C THR A 377 0.20 41.99 10.53
N ALA A 378 1.02 41.40 9.65
CA ALA A 378 0.85 41.42 8.21
C ALA A 378 1.17 40.02 7.70
N GLY A 379 0.18 39.25 7.25
CA GLY A 379 0.41 37.85 6.94
C GLY A 379 1.32 37.60 5.73
N ALA A 380 2.14 36.55 5.76
CA ALA A 380 2.90 36.13 4.57
C ALA A 380 1.96 35.68 3.44
N THR A 381 2.38 35.83 2.17
CA THR A 381 1.62 35.32 1.02
C THR A 381 1.99 33.86 0.76
N TYR A 382 0.99 33.03 0.50
CA TYR A 382 1.19 31.59 0.31
C TYR A 382 0.75 31.12 -1.06
N SER A 383 1.49 30.13 -1.59
CA SER A 383 1.02 29.34 -2.71
C SER A 383 1.47 27.89 -2.62
N GLN A 384 0.65 27.00 -3.20
CA GLN A 384 1.01 25.62 -3.42
C GLN A 384 2.13 25.51 -4.45
N ASN A 385 3.20 24.79 -4.09
CA ASN A 385 4.27 24.44 -5.02
C ASN A 385 4.24 22.94 -5.35
N THR A 386 4.39 22.62 -6.64
CA THR A 386 4.49 21.26 -7.18
C THR A 386 5.86 20.94 -7.78
N ASN A 387 6.80 21.90 -7.79
CA ASN A 387 8.14 21.67 -8.31
C ASN A 387 8.93 20.74 -7.37
N ALA A 388 9.31 19.56 -7.88
CA ALA A 388 10.06 18.53 -7.18
C ALA A 388 11.37 19.02 -6.55
N THR A 389 11.98 20.09 -7.10
CA THR A 389 13.19 20.71 -6.54
C THR A 389 13.00 21.13 -5.07
N TYR A 390 11.79 21.55 -4.71
CA TYR A 390 11.46 22.08 -3.39
C TYR A 390 10.58 21.13 -2.58
N ILE A 391 10.52 19.85 -2.95
CA ILE A 391 9.68 18.84 -2.31
C ILE A 391 10.55 17.61 -2.03
N ARG A 392 10.84 17.38 -0.75
CA ARG A 392 11.45 16.14 -0.25
C ARG A 392 10.38 15.16 0.21
N ARG A 393 9.34 15.66 0.87
CA ARG A 393 8.27 14.86 1.47
C ARG A 393 6.93 15.34 0.96
N GLY A 394 5.95 14.45 0.97
CA GLY A 394 4.62 14.84 0.50
C GLY A 394 4.52 15.06 -1.00
N SER A 395 3.34 15.52 -1.40
CA SER A 395 3.03 15.89 -2.80
C SER A 395 3.32 17.36 -3.12
N TYR A 396 3.44 18.22 -2.10
CA TYR A 396 3.57 19.66 -2.27
C TYR A 396 4.56 20.23 -1.27
N SER A 397 4.97 21.47 -1.51
CA SER A 397 5.55 22.32 -0.47
C SER A 397 4.84 23.66 -0.41
N LEU A 398 4.93 24.31 0.74
CA LEU A 398 4.34 25.63 0.98
C LEU A 398 5.32 26.73 0.63
N ARG A 399 5.10 27.38 -0.50
CA ARG A 399 5.82 28.60 -0.86
C ARG A 399 5.30 29.74 0.01
N ALA A 400 6.14 30.22 0.93
CA ALA A 400 5.89 31.38 1.76
C ALA A 400 6.70 32.57 1.24
N GLN A 401 6.00 33.64 0.86
CA GLN A 401 6.60 34.88 0.40
C GLN A 401 6.42 35.95 1.46
N PHE A 402 7.53 36.59 1.81
CA PHE A 402 7.62 37.59 2.86
C PHE A 402 7.90 38.96 2.24
N SER A 403 7.04 39.94 2.52
CA SER A 403 7.18 41.34 2.10
C SER A 403 7.82 42.22 3.19
N THR A 404 7.72 41.81 4.46
CA THR A 404 8.30 42.51 5.61
C THR A 404 8.84 41.51 6.65
N GLY A 405 9.67 41.98 7.57
CA GLY A 405 10.11 41.16 8.70
C GLY A 405 8.97 40.90 9.69
N GLY A 406 8.96 39.73 10.32
CA GLY A 406 7.94 39.36 11.32
C GLY A 406 6.68 38.71 10.76
N GLN A 407 6.64 38.38 9.47
CA GLN A 407 5.61 37.54 8.88
C GLN A 407 5.91 36.06 9.12
N LEU A 408 4.92 35.29 9.55
CA LEU A 408 5.12 33.94 10.09
C LEU A 408 4.12 32.95 9.47
N VAL A 409 4.51 31.68 9.47
CA VAL A 409 3.68 30.54 9.13
C VAL A 409 3.72 29.58 10.30
N THR A 410 2.57 29.09 10.73
CA THR A 410 2.48 28.18 11.88
C THR A 410 1.69 26.93 11.54
N THR A 411 2.07 25.82 12.17
CA THR A 411 1.18 24.67 12.28
C THR A 411 0.03 25.02 13.24
N SER A 412 -1.05 24.25 13.18
CA SER A 412 -2.04 24.20 14.24
C SER A 412 -1.38 23.84 15.58
N THR A 413 -1.93 24.36 16.68
CA THR A 413 -1.53 23.95 18.02
C THR A 413 -2.05 22.55 18.30
N GLN A 414 -1.17 21.67 18.72
CA GLN A 414 -1.45 20.27 19.00
C GLN A 414 -1.32 20.01 20.49
N ASN A 415 -2.31 19.34 21.07
CA ASN A 415 -2.29 18.98 22.49
C ASN A 415 -1.21 17.92 22.74
N LEU A 416 -0.65 17.96 23.95
CA LEU A 416 0.33 16.95 24.38
C LEU A 416 -0.36 15.61 24.62
N LEU A 417 0.29 14.52 24.22
CA LEU A 417 -0.23 13.17 24.39
C LEU A 417 -0.01 12.65 25.81
N THR A 418 -1.07 12.21 26.48
CA THR A 418 -1.00 11.63 27.83
C THR A 418 -0.24 10.30 27.85
N GLY A 419 0.36 9.96 29.00
CA GLY A 419 0.98 8.66 29.25
C GLY A 419 2.38 8.50 28.66
N ARG A 420 2.90 9.53 27.99
CA ARG A 420 4.29 9.62 27.54
C ARG A 420 4.99 10.80 28.22
N GLY A 421 6.31 10.68 28.43
CA GLY A 421 7.11 11.57 29.29
C GLY A 421 7.05 13.06 28.95
N THR A 422 7.64 13.88 29.82
CA THR A 422 7.65 15.36 29.74
C THR A 422 8.53 15.96 28.63
N THR A 423 8.98 15.14 27.68
CA THR A 423 9.96 15.49 26.67
C THR A 423 9.46 15.23 25.26
N TYR A 424 9.67 16.21 24.39
CA TYR A 424 9.33 16.15 22.97
C TYR A 424 10.57 16.45 22.13
N SER A 425 10.53 16.06 20.87
CA SER A 425 11.53 16.43 19.87
C SER A 425 10.82 17.02 18.66
N ALA A 426 11.48 17.89 17.91
CA ALA A 426 10.91 18.51 16.72
C ALA A 426 11.89 18.57 15.57
N LYS A 427 11.33 18.48 14.36
CA LYS A 427 12.02 18.71 13.10
C LYS A 427 11.24 19.66 12.21
N ILE A 428 11.93 20.57 11.52
CA ILE A 428 11.35 21.43 10.50
C ILE A 428 12.29 21.46 9.29
N ALA A 429 11.78 21.15 8.11
CA ALA A 429 12.54 21.18 6.87
C ALA A 429 11.99 22.26 5.92
N ILE A 430 12.90 23.11 5.43
CA ILE A 430 12.59 24.16 4.45
C ILE A 430 13.62 24.14 3.31
N TYR A 431 13.22 24.62 2.14
CA TYR A 431 14.14 25.06 1.08
C TYR A 431 14.14 26.57 1.00
N LYS A 432 15.31 27.19 1.14
CA LYS A 432 15.46 28.63 1.14
C LYS A 432 16.10 29.13 -0.16
N VAL A 433 15.50 30.14 -0.79
CA VAL A 433 15.92 30.60 -2.12
C VAL A 433 16.90 31.78 -2.04
N ASP A 434 16.70 32.69 -1.09
CA ASP A 434 17.47 33.91 -0.94
C ASP A 434 18.54 33.83 0.16
N SER A 435 19.35 34.88 0.30
CA SER A 435 20.38 35.01 1.35
C SER A 435 19.87 35.65 2.65
N GLY A 436 18.58 35.94 2.76
CA GLY A 436 17.95 36.49 3.97
C GLY A 436 17.99 35.51 5.13
N SER A 437 17.30 35.79 6.24
CA SER A 437 17.26 34.87 7.39
C SER A 437 15.84 34.49 7.78
N VAL A 438 15.63 33.18 7.96
CA VAL A 438 14.37 32.58 8.40
C VAL A 438 14.59 31.96 9.78
N ALA A 439 13.70 32.25 10.73
CA ALA A 439 13.64 31.58 12.02
C ALA A 439 12.75 30.34 11.94
N LEU A 440 13.22 29.26 12.56
CA LEU A 440 12.51 28.01 12.74
C LEU A 440 12.34 27.80 14.24
N ARG A 441 11.10 27.70 14.72
CA ARG A 441 10.80 27.70 16.16
C ARG A 441 9.77 26.65 16.52
N VAL A 442 9.86 26.17 17.76
CA VAL A 442 8.78 25.45 18.43
C VAL A 442 8.30 26.32 19.58
N LYS A 443 6.98 26.52 19.65
CA LYS A 443 6.32 27.31 20.68
C LYS A 443 5.27 26.48 21.41
N ASN A 444 4.97 26.87 22.65
CA ASN A 444 3.81 26.36 23.35
C ASN A 444 2.53 27.15 23.01
N GLN A 445 1.38 26.65 23.44
CA GLN A 445 0.08 27.30 23.23
C GLN A 445 0.01 28.76 23.72
N ALA A 446 0.81 29.15 24.72
CA ALA A 446 0.91 30.53 25.21
C ALA A 446 1.81 31.43 24.34
N GLY A 447 2.38 30.91 23.25
CA GLY A 447 3.28 31.62 22.35
C GLY A 447 4.73 31.72 22.85
N THR A 448 5.06 31.06 23.97
CA THR A 448 6.43 31.02 24.49
C THR A 448 7.30 30.13 23.63
N VAL A 449 8.46 30.64 23.22
CA VAL A 449 9.46 29.87 22.45
C VAL A 449 10.09 28.84 23.38
N ILE A 450 9.92 27.57 23.02
CA ILE A 450 10.58 26.44 23.68
C ILE A 450 11.99 26.27 23.11
N THR A 451 12.10 26.36 21.80
CA THR A 451 13.38 26.26 21.09
C THR A 451 13.30 27.01 19.76
N SER A 452 14.45 27.48 19.27
CA SER A 452 14.55 28.29 18.06
C SER A 452 15.92 28.13 17.43
N THR A 453 15.96 28.21 16.11
CA THR A 453 17.17 28.49 15.34
C THR A 453 16.88 29.53 14.26
N THR A 454 17.94 30.12 13.70
CA THR A 454 17.85 31.00 12.55
C THR A 454 18.79 30.49 11.47
N SER A 455 18.31 30.38 10.24
CA SER A 455 19.13 29.98 9.11
C SER A 455 19.23 31.08 8.06
N SER A 456 20.46 31.37 7.67
CA SER A 456 20.80 32.26 6.55
C SER A 456 21.28 31.49 5.31
N ALA A 457 21.44 30.16 5.41
CA ALA A 457 21.88 29.33 4.29
C ALA A 457 20.84 29.29 3.16
N THR A 458 21.29 29.21 1.92
CA THR A 458 20.45 28.89 0.75
C THR A 458 20.37 27.37 0.56
N GLY A 459 19.31 26.91 -0.09
CA GLY A 459 19.05 25.51 -0.32
C GLY A 459 18.31 24.85 0.85
N TRP A 460 18.48 23.54 0.99
CA TRP A 460 17.81 22.75 2.01
C TRP A 460 18.38 23.01 3.41
N VAL A 461 17.47 23.35 4.33
CA VAL A 461 17.75 23.54 5.75
C VAL A 461 16.83 22.63 6.54
N GLU A 462 17.41 21.79 7.39
CA GLU A 462 16.67 20.99 8.37
C GLU A 462 17.08 21.45 9.76
N TYR A 463 16.08 21.81 10.57
CA TYR A 463 16.24 22.11 11.98
C TYR A 463 15.77 20.93 12.80
N GLU A 464 16.58 20.51 13.77
CA GLU A 464 16.27 19.46 14.73
C GLU A 464 16.47 19.98 16.15
N ALA A 465 15.51 19.68 17.03
CA ALA A 465 15.60 19.90 18.46
C ALA A 465 15.14 18.66 19.21
N THR A 466 15.98 18.14 20.10
CA THR A 466 15.73 16.91 20.86
C THR A 466 15.59 17.19 22.35
N GLY A 467 14.87 16.33 23.07
CA GLY A 467 14.77 16.42 24.54
C GLY A 467 14.14 17.71 25.07
N MET A 468 13.25 18.34 24.31
CA MET A 468 12.59 19.59 24.69
C MET A 468 11.68 19.34 25.90
N ALA A 469 12.03 19.92 27.04
CA ALA A 469 11.16 19.92 28.22
C ALA A 469 10.00 20.90 28.02
N VAL A 470 8.77 20.40 28.06
CA VAL A 470 7.56 21.20 27.80
C VAL A 470 6.93 21.79 29.08
N GLY A 471 7.39 21.36 30.25
CA GLY A 471 6.92 21.86 31.54
C GLY A 471 5.41 21.67 31.72
N ALA A 472 4.72 22.74 32.11
CA ALA A 472 3.26 22.77 32.29
C ALA A 472 2.48 23.16 31.02
N ALA A 473 3.14 23.18 29.85
CA ALA A 473 2.45 23.45 28.60
C ALA A 473 1.42 22.35 28.29
N THR A 474 0.31 22.72 27.68
CA THR A 474 -0.77 21.81 27.26
C THR A 474 -0.76 21.53 25.76
N GLY A 475 -0.02 22.31 24.98
CA GLY A 475 0.13 22.10 23.54
C GLY A 475 1.32 22.82 22.92
N LEU A 476 1.69 22.38 21.72
CA LEU A 476 2.84 22.85 20.94
C LEU A 476 2.47 23.16 19.49
N TYR A 477 3.22 24.04 18.86
CA TYR A 477 3.19 24.27 17.41
C TYR A 477 4.56 24.66 16.85
N CYS A 478 4.77 24.42 15.57
CA CYS A 478 5.94 24.87 14.82
C CYS A 478 5.67 26.22 14.16
N GLU A 479 6.69 27.07 14.10
CA GLU A 479 6.65 28.39 13.47
C GLU A 479 7.85 28.59 12.54
N VAL A 480 7.58 29.07 11.33
CA VAL A 480 8.58 29.50 10.35
C VAL A 480 8.36 30.97 10.04
N GLY A 481 9.37 31.82 10.17
CA GLY A 481 9.17 33.26 10.03
C GLY A 481 10.37 34.02 9.47
N SER A 482 10.11 35.08 8.70
CA SER A 482 11.18 35.97 8.22
C SER A 482 11.72 36.85 9.35
N VAL A 483 13.05 36.88 9.51
CA VAL A 483 13.73 37.68 10.55
C VAL A 483 14.51 38.85 9.94
N ALA A 484 15.28 38.60 8.88
CA ALA A 484 16.13 39.62 8.27
C ALA A 484 16.22 39.43 6.75
N GLY A 485 15.42 40.18 5.99
CA GLY A 485 15.53 40.27 4.54
C GLY A 485 15.23 38.99 3.76
N ALA A 486 14.70 37.93 4.40
CA ALA A 486 14.18 36.78 3.67
C ALA A 486 12.89 37.19 2.98
N THR A 487 12.82 36.97 1.68
CA THR A 487 11.67 37.27 0.82
C THR A 487 10.92 36.00 0.43
N GLU A 488 11.57 34.83 0.47
CA GLU A 488 10.94 33.59 0.04
C GLU A 488 11.56 32.32 0.67
N CYS A 489 10.71 31.40 1.13
CA CYS A 489 11.10 30.02 1.42
C CYS A 489 9.99 29.03 1.08
N TYR A 490 10.36 27.76 0.93
CA TYR A 490 9.44 26.64 0.74
C TYR A 490 9.46 25.78 1.99
N ILE A 491 8.34 25.68 2.69
CA ILE A 491 8.19 24.81 3.85
C ILE A 491 7.75 23.45 3.34
N ASP A 492 8.58 22.44 3.58
CA ASP A 492 8.35 21.08 3.07
C ASP A 492 7.69 20.21 4.14
N SER A 493 8.25 20.22 5.35
CA SER A 493 7.77 19.32 6.40
C SER A 493 8.03 19.82 7.81
N ALA A 494 7.17 19.41 8.75
CA ALA A 494 7.32 19.67 10.18
C ALA A 494 6.83 18.46 11.00
N GLN A 495 7.58 18.13 12.05
CA GLN A 495 7.27 17.04 12.96
C GLN A 495 7.51 17.48 14.38
N ILE A 496 6.58 17.14 15.27
CA ILE A 496 6.77 17.17 16.71
C ILE A 496 6.51 15.75 17.18
N SER A 497 7.58 15.07 17.58
CA SER A 497 7.52 13.68 18.04
C SER A 497 7.58 13.58 19.55
N VAL A 498 6.85 12.62 20.09
CA VAL A 498 6.92 12.30 21.52
C VAL A 498 8.23 11.59 21.85
N GLY A 499 8.93 12.04 22.89
CA GLY A 499 10.17 11.45 23.37
C GLY A 499 11.38 12.37 23.24
N ALA A 500 12.47 11.97 23.91
CA ALA A 500 13.71 12.76 23.97
C ALA A 500 14.58 12.62 22.72
N THR A 501 14.37 11.57 21.91
CA THR A 501 15.08 11.34 20.66
C THR A 501 14.17 11.65 19.49
N GLN A 502 14.74 12.22 18.44
CA GLN A 502 14.02 12.43 17.20
C GLN A 502 14.01 11.12 16.39
N GLY A 503 12.82 10.61 16.14
CA GLY A 503 12.62 9.44 15.30
C GLY A 503 12.74 9.74 13.80
N ALA A 504 12.39 8.72 12.99
CA ALA A 504 12.20 8.91 11.57
C ALA A 504 11.05 9.90 11.31
N TRP A 505 10.98 10.40 10.08
CA TRP A 505 9.83 11.18 9.65
C TRP A 505 8.62 10.25 9.59
N THR A 506 7.56 10.58 10.33
CA THR A 506 6.33 9.76 10.39
C THR A 506 5.08 10.59 10.08
N LEU A 507 4.20 10.00 9.27
CA LEU A 507 2.84 10.49 9.02
C LEU A 507 1.95 10.03 10.19
N GLY A 508 1.94 10.79 11.29
CA GLY A 508 1.14 10.48 12.48
C GLY A 508 1.75 9.49 13.45
N SER A 509 0.96 8.51 13.88
CA SER A 509 1.36 7.48 14.86
C SER A 509 1.85 6.21 14.16
N GLY A 510 3.16 5.96 14.19
CA GLY A 510 3.77 4.70 13.76
C GLY A 510 3.16 3.47 14.47
N PRO A 511 2.97 3.52 15.80
CA PRO A 511 2.25 2.47 16.52
C PRO A 511 0.80 2.22 16.04
N ALA A 512 0.07 3.25 15.60
CA ALA A 512 -1.27 3.06 15.03
C ALA A 512 -1.23 2.37 13.65
N SER A 513 -0.22 2.68 12.83
CA SER A 513 0.04 1.97 11.57
C SER A 513 0.39 0.50 11.81
N LEU A 514 1.23 0.18 12.82
CA LEU A 514 1.51 -1.21 13.25
C LEU A 514 0.24 -1.93 13.68
N TYR A 515 -0.61 -1.26 14.46
CA TYR A 515 -1.88 -1.80 14.88
C TYR A 515 -2.77 -2.14 13.68
N ARG A 516 -2.84 -1.25 12.68
CA ARG A 516 -3.63 -1.50 11.48
C ARG A 516 -3.10 -2.65 10.63
N ARG A 517 -1.77 -2.83 10.53
CA ARG A 517 -1.17 -4.04 9.92
C ARG A 517 -1.64 -5.32 10.62
N GLY A 518 -1.70 -5.31 11.95
CA GLY A 518 -2.24 -6.41 12.74
C GLY A 518 -3.72 -6.69 12.44
N LEU A 519 -4.54 -5.66 12.26
CA LEU A 519 -5.94 -5.81 11.88
C LEU A 519 -6.11 -6.45 10.50
N VAL A 520 -5.37 -5.98 9.49
CA VAL A 520 -5.41 -6.55 8.13
C VAL A 520 -5.03 -8.04 8.16
N TYR A 521 -4.02 -8.41 8.96
CA TYR A 521 -3.68 -9.82 9.15
C TYR A 521 -4.84 -10.62 9.77
N LEU A 522 -5.49 -10.08 10.80
CA LEU A 522 -6.64 -10.74 11.42
C LEU A 522 -7.82 -10.83 10.45
N GLU A 523 -8.11 -9.84 9.60
CA GLU A 523 -9.20 -9.92 8.62
C GLU A 523 -9.03 -11.11 7.68
N ALA A 524 -7.79 -11.38 7.27
CA ALA A 524 -7.44 -12.50 6.41
C ALA A 524 -7.44 -13.86 7.15
N ASN A 525 -7.27 -13.88 8.47
CA ASN A 525 -6.96 -15.11 9.23
C ASN A 525 -7.87 -15.39 10.43
N ALA A 526 -8.81 -14.53 10.78
CA ALA A 526 -9.73 -14.72 11.89
C ALA A 526 -10.72 -15.87 11.67
N TYR A 527 -11.06 -16.13 10.41
CA TYR A 527 -12.11 -17.05 10.00
C TYR A 527 -11.55 -18.33 9.37
N GLU A 528 -12.31 -19.41 9.41
CA GLU A 528 -11.94 -20.67 8.75
C GLU A 528 -11.72 -20.44 7.24
N PRO A 529 -10.51 -20.62 6.70
CA PRO A 529 -10.29 -20.61 5.26
C PRO A 529 -11.11 -21.71 4.63
N THR A 530 -11.84 -21.37 3.59
CA THR A 530 -12.19 -22.33 2.54
C THR A 530 -11.42 -21.95 1.29
N THR A 531 -10.60 -22.87 0.80
CA THR A 531 -9.93 -22.75 -0.50
C THR A 531 -10.57 -23.71 -1.48
N TYR A 532 -10.82 -23.25 -2.70
CA TYR A 532 -11.26 -24.08 -3.82
C TYR A 532 -10.13 -24.17 -4.83
N ASN A 533 -9.74 -25.38 -5.17
CA ASN A 533 -8.90 -25.69 -6.32
C ASN A 533 -9.73 -26.51 -7.31
N MET A 534 -10.01 -25.96 -8.48
CA MET A 534 -10.93 -26.59 -9.43
C MET A 534 -10.27 -26.71 -10.79
N THR A 535 -10.41 -27.87 -11.43
CA THR A 535 -10.15 -27.99 -12.86
C THR A 535 -11.46 -27.83 -13.61
N VAL A 536 -11.48 -26.91 -14.56
CA VAL A 536 -12.64 -26.56 -15.38
C VAL A 536 -12.30 -26.61 -16.86
N ALA A 537 -13.33 -26.86 -17.67
CA ALA A 537 -13.28 -26.58 -19.09
C ALA A 537 -13.51 -25.08 -19.34
N ASP A 538 -12.54 -24.42 -19.97
CA ASP A 538 -12.67 -23.02 -20.41
C ASP A 538 -13.56 -22.99 -21.67
N LEU A 539 -14.86 -22.92 -21.44
CA LEU A 539 -15.88 -23.00 -22.50
C LEU A 539 -15.75 -21.85 -23.51
N THR A 540 -15.36 -20.65 -23.06
CA THR A 540 -15.18 -19.50 -23.95
C THR A 540 -13.96 -19.66 -24.86
N ARG A 541 -12.89 -20.35 -24.42
CA ARG A 541 -11.78 -20.71 -25.30
C ARG A 541 -12.09 -21.88 -26.23
N TRP A 542 -13.00 -22.77 -25.83
CA TRP A 542 -13.40 -23.91 -26.66
C TRP A 542 -14.41 -23.52 -27.75
N ALA A 543 -15.45 -22.76 -27.39
CA ALA A 543 -16.51 -22.32 -28.27
C ALA A 543 -17.02 -20.93 -27.84
N PRO A 544 -16.32 -19.83 -28.23
CA PRO A 544 -16.61 -18.48 -27.74
C PRO A 544 -18.01 -17.98 -28.08
N ASP A 545 -18.54 -18.37 -29.24
CA ASP A 545 -19.87 -17.94 -29.71
C ASP A 545 -21.00 -18.61 -28.92
N ASP A 546 -20.78 -19.84 -28.44
CA ASP A 546 -21.76 -20.58 -27.63
C ASP A 546 -21.73 -20.16 -26.15
N TRP A 547 -20.57 -19.68 -25.67
CA TRP A 547 -20.33 -19.36 -24.26
C TRP A 547 -19.71 -17.96 -24.03
N PRO A 548 -20.34 -16.88 -24.51
CA PRO A 548 -19.76 -15.54 -24.44
C PRO A 548 -19.71 -14.94 -23.02
N HIS A 549 -20.47 -15.51 -22.08
CA HIS A 549 -20.61 -15.01 -20.70
C HIS A 549 -19.81 -15.81 -19.66
N ASP A 550 -19.14 -16.89 -20.07
CA ASP A 550 -18.39 -17.79 -19.16
C ASP A 550 -16.87 -17.53 -19.19
N ALA A 551 -16.46 -16.34 -19.63
CA ALA A 551 -15.05 -16.00 -19.78
C ALA A 551 -14.35 -15.98 -18.42
N LEU A 552 -13.28 -16.78 -18.29
CA LEU A 552 -12.46 -16.85 -17.10
C LEU A 552 -11.39 -15.76 -17.12
N THR A 553 -11.58 -14.73 -16.28
CA THR A 553 -10.66 -13.59 -16.15
C THR A 553 -10.01 -13.57 -14.78
N LEU A 554 -8.68 -13.48 -14.71
CA LEU A 554 -7.95 -13.30 -13.45
C LEU A 554 -8.53 -12.13 -12.66
N GLY A 555 -8.77 -12.33 -11.36
CA GLY A 555 -9.35 -11.33 -10.47
C GLY A 555 -10.85 -11.08 -10.69
N GLY A 556 -11.45 -11.66 -11.74
CA GLY A 556 -12.89 -11.67 -11.95
C GLY A 556 -13.63 -12.59 -10.99
N SER A 557 -14.95 -12.43 -10.92
CA SER A 557 -15.82 -13.27 -10.09
C SER A 557 -16.27 -14.53 -10.83
N VAL A 558 -16.40 -15.63 -10.09
CA VAL A 558 -16.96 -16.90 -10.58
C VAL A 558 -18.09 -17.32 -9.67
N ARG A 559 -19.24 -17.61 -10.28
CA ARG A 559 -20.35 -18.28 -9.60
C ARG A 559 -20.14 -19.78 -9.71
N ILE A 560 -19.98 -20.42 -8.56
CA ILE A 560 -19.82 -21.86 -8.41
C ILE A 560 -21.16 -22.45 -8.02
N THR A 561 -21.66 -23.40 -8.81
CA THR A 561 -22.81 -24.23 -8.44
C THR A 561 -22.36 -25.68 -8.30
N ASP A 562 -22.17 -26.10 -7.06
CA ASP A 562 -21.87 -27.50 -6.72
C ASP A 562 -23.20 -28.21 -6.40
N THR A 563 -23.69 -29.00 -7.35
CA THR A 563 -24.95 -29.73 -7.20
C THR A 563 -24.87 -30.88 -6.22
N GLU A 564 -23.68 -31.41 -5.94
CA GLU A 564 -23.51 -32.53 -5.01
C GLU A 564 -23.59 -32.04 -3.55
N LEU A 565 -23.00 -30.87 -3.29
CA LEU A 565 -23.06 -30.24 -1.96
C LEU A 565 -24.28 -29.33 -1.77
N GLY A 566 -25.04 -29.04 -2.84
CA GLY A 566 -26.15 -28.09 -2.81
C GLY A 566 -25.71 -26.65 -2.52
N ILE A 567 -24.47 -26.30 -2.88
CA ILE A 567 -23.87 -25.00 -2.56
C ILE A 567 -23.83 -24.15 -3.83
N THR A 568 -24.35 -22.93 -3.73
CA THR A 568 -24.08 -21.87 -4.70
C THR A 568 -23.31 -20.76 -3.99
N THR A 569 -22.11 -20.45 -4.47
CA THR A 569 -21.28 -19.37 -3.93
C THR A 569 -20.64 -18.59 -5.06
N THR A 570 -20.34 -17.32 -4.80
CA THR A 570 -19.48 -16.52 -5.68
C THR A 570 -18.12 -16.39 -5.00
N SER A 571 -17.05 -16.56 -5.77
CA SER A 571 -15.70 -16.26 -5.30
C SER A 571 -14.86 -15.69 -6.44
N ARG A 572 -13.82 -14.96 -6.09
CA ARG A 572 -12.91 -14.32 -7.03
C ARG A 572 -11.81 -15.28 -7.48
N ILE A 573 -11.37 -15.21 -8.74
CA ILE A 573 -10.23 -16.00 -9.23
C ILE A 573 -8.92 -15.33 -8.78
N THR A 574 -8.14 -15.99 -7.92
CA THR A 574 -6.83 -15.47 -7.47
C THR A 574 -5.66 -16.04 -8.25
N GLU A 575 -5.80 -17.24 -8.80
CA GLU A 575 -4.84 -17.86 -9.70
C GLU A 575 -5.57 -18.60 -10.83
N LEU A 576 -5.02 -18.49 -12.02
CA LEU A 576 -5.56 -19.06 -13.25
C LEU A 576 -4.43 -19.76 -14.01
N VAL A 577 -4.51 -21.09 -14.09
CA VAL A 577 -3.58 -21.91 -14.85
C VAL A 577 -4.27 -22.35 -16.14
N ARG A 578 -3.76 -21.89 -17.29
CA ARG A 578 -4.30 -22.23 -18.61
C ARG A 578 -3.37 -23.18 -19.33
N ASP A 579 -3.88 -24.34 -19.72
CA ASP A 579 -3.28 -25.13 -20.79
C ASP A 579 -3.68 -24.51 -22.14
N HIS A 580 -2.68 -24.06 -22.89
CA HIS A 580 -2.89 -23.38 -24.18
C HIS A 580 -3.17 -24.37 -25.31
N LEU A 581 -2.82 -25.65 -25.14
CA LEU A 581 -3.07 -26.71 -26.12
C LEU A 581 -4.40 -27.43 -25.86
N VAL A 582 -4.83 -27.48 -24.60
CA VAL A 582 -6.04 -28.20 -24.17
C VAL A 582 -6.96 -27.28 -23.34
N PRO A 583 -7.92 -26.56 -23.97
CA PRO A 583 -8.81 -25.64 -23.27
C PRO A 583 -9.64 -26.28 -22.13
N THR A 584 -9.84 -27.59 -22.19
CA THR A 584 -10.56 -28.35 -21.15
C THR A 584 -9.75 -28.55 -19.87
N ASN A 585 -8.47 -28.17 -19.82
CA ASN A 585 -7.57 -28.37 -18.70
C ASN A 585 -7.15 -27.03 -18.07
N THR A 586 -8.12 -26.23 -17.64
CA THR A 586 -7.86 -24.95 -16.95
C THR A 586 -8.03 -25.15 -15.45
N THR A 587 -7.07 -24.71 -14.64
CA THR A 587 -7.16 -24.80 -13.17
C THR A 587 -7.38 -23.42 -12.56
N LEU A 588 -8.31 -23.33 -11.63
CA LEU A 588 -8.67 -22.13 -10.89
C LEU A 588 -8.33 -22.30 -9.41
N VAL A 589 -7.60 -21.34 -8.85
CA VAL A 589 -7.58 -21.13 -7.40
C VAL A 589 -8.43 -19.92 -7.09
N LEU A 590 -9.39 -20.10 -6.20
CA LEU A 590 -10.30 -19.03 -5.82
C LEU A 590 -9.91 -18.39 -4.49
N GLU A 591 -10.32 -17.13 -4.36
CA GLU A 591 -10.16 -16.35 -3.14
C GLU A 591 -10.79 -17.09 -1.96
N ARG A 592 -10.06 -17.03 -0.85
CA ARG A 592 -10.51 -17.55 0.44
C ARG A 592 -11.74 -16.76 0.87
N THR A 593 -12.91 -17.39 0.84
CA THR A 593 -14.12 -16.77 1.40
C THR A 593 -14.05 -16.84 2.93
N THR A 594 -13.67 -15.73 3.58
CA THR A 594 -13.57 -15.64 5.05
C THR A 594 -14.91 -15.36 5.73
N ARG A 595 -15.88 -14.72 5.06
CA ARG A 595 -17.07 -14.17 5.73
C ARG A 595 -18.42 -14.84 5.40
N THR A 596 -18.55 -15.45 4.23
CA THR A 596 -19.87 -15.72 3.63
C THR A 596 -20.46 -17.10 3.94
N LEU A 597 -19.62 -18.12 4.18
CA LEU A 597 -20.13 -19.49 4.32
C LEU A 597 -20.63 -19.81 5.73
N THR A 598 -20.03 -19.25 6.78
CA THR A 598 -20.44 -19.50 8.16
C THR A 598 -21.79 -18.85 8.47
N THR A 599 -22.06 -17.66 7.93
CA THR A 599 -23.36 -16.96 8.05
C THR A 599 -24.46 -17.63 7.23
N THR A 600 -24.14 -18.13 6.03
CA THR A 600 -25.12 -18.84 5.19
C THR A 600 -25.46 -20.24 5.74
N LEU A 601 -24.49 -20.94 6.35
CA LEU A 601 -24.73 -22.24 6.99
C LEU A 601 -25.42 -22.10 8.35
N ALA A 602 -25.14 -21.03 9.11
CA ALA A 602 -25.84 -20.75 10.38
C ALA A 602 -27.28 -20.24 10.18
N ALA A 603 -27.61 -19.73 8.98
CA ALA A 603 -28.98 -19.37 8.62
C ALA A 603 -29.78 -20.53 8.01
N ALA A 604 -29.11 -21.64 7.66
CA ALA A 604 -29.71 -22.84 7.06
C ALA A 604 -29.83 -24.02 8.04
N ALA A 605 -29.30 -23.87 9.26
CA ALA A 605 -29.47 -24.77 10.41
C ALA A 605 -30.36 -24.09 11.45
#